data_AF-A0A367EXM6-F1
#
_entry.id   AF-A0A367EXM6-F1
#
_cell.length_a   1.000
_cell.length_b   1.000
_cell.length_c   1.000
_cell.angle_alpha   90.00
_cell.angle_beta   90.00
_cell.angle_gamma   90.00
#
_symmetry.space_group_name_H-M   'P 1'
#
loop_
_entity.id
_entity.type
_entity.pdbx_description
1 polymer ?
#
loop_
_entity_poly.entity_id
_entity_poly.type
_entity_poly.pdbx_seq_one_letter_code
_entity_poly.pdbx_strand_id
1 'polypeptide(L)'
;MGDAEAAAVAARAAAVWARDAGRGPGHRGLFDGGLAGTLVGLRQCAVLHPALHPVADRLRDRLLDHPARPFAGGEAEPPGRPRGAPERYGAVTFPDYDLIVGPSGVLLALTADGHEARGTPGEAESGPAAYAAYVASAARLAALCDGAELPGLRTHYPAHPLLGWLHGRINTGMGHGVAGVTAALTAAVRQVGPRPELAAALRNTSRWLMKESFDDARDIRTWTGCGLDGQARPPGAHARQAWCYGTPGVSWALWDAADALGDPVGAAWAAAAFRTLADGYHEGFHLFGDHPGDRLGLCHGAAGVLAVADAMRRHGRLPAAAALRERLLGHFVAQEDELWSLAGERCGLLGGAGGALAAVLTATGGNRGWLPCAGLR
;
A
#
# COMPACT_ATOMS: atom_id res chain seq x y z
N MET A 1 15.64 -26.47 6.34
CA MET A 1 16.64 -26.29 7.41
C MET A 1 17.37 -25.01 7.03
N GLY A 2 17.09 -23.90 7.70
CA GLY A 2 17.66 -22.60 7.32
C GLY A 2 19.17 -22.60 7.53
N ASP A 3 19.88 -21.96 6.62
CA ASP A 3 21.32 -21.75 6.73
C ASP A 3 21.62 -20.95 8.02
N ALA A 4 22.36 -21.57 8.95
CA ALA A 4 22.72 -20.95 10.22
C ALA A 4 23.58 -19.70 10.02
N GLU A 5 24.35 -19.65 8.94
CA GLU A 5 25.13 -18.48 8.56
C GLU A 5 24.21 -17.32 8.17
N ALA A 6 23.21 -17.58 7.32
CA ALA A 6 22.22 -16.59 6.92
C ALA A 6 21.45 -16.02 8.13
N ALA A 7 21.06 -16.88 9.09
CA ALA A 7 20.40 -16.43 10.32
C ALA A 7 21.32 -15.51 11.16
N ALA A 8 22.61 -15.86 11.29
CA ALA A 8 23.58 -15.04 12.01
C ALA A 8 23.85 -13.69 11.31
N VAL A 9 23.93 -13.68 9.97
CA VAL A 9 24.05 -12.45 9.16
C VAL A 9 22.82 -11.56 9.36
N ALA A 10 21.61 -12.12 9.27
CA ALA A 10 20.37 -11.38 9.48
C ALA A 10 20.30 -10.79 10.89
N ALA A 11 20.70 -11.55 11.92
CA ALA A 11 20.73 -11.05 13.29
C ALA A 11 21.72 -9.88 13.45
N ARG A 12 22.91 -9.95 12.86
CA ARG A 12 23.87 -8.82 12.89
C ARG A 12 23.34 -7.61 12.14
N ALA A 13 22.76 -7.80 10.96
CA ALA A 13 22.18 -6.71 10.17
C ALA A 13 21.03 -6.01 10.92
N ALA A 14 20.12 -6.78 11.53
CA ALA A 14 19.04 -6.26 12.36
C ALA A 14 19.55 -5.45 13.56
N ALA A 15 20.60 -5.93 14.23
CA ALA A 15 21.21 -5.22 15.35
C ALA A 15 21.88 -3.89 14.93
N VAL A 16 22.51 -3.85 13.74
CA VAL A 16 23.08 -2.61 13.19
C VAL A 16 21.98 -1.63 12.83
N TRP A 17 20.97 -2.07 12.07
CA TRP A 17 19.84 -1.23 11.68
C TRP A 17 19.10 -0.65 12.89
N ALA A 18 18.86 -1.45 13.92
CA ALA A 18 18.11 -1.03 15.11
C ALA A 18 18.80 0.09 15.91
N ARG A 19 20.12 0.31 15.78
CA ARG A 19 20.84 1.41 16.46
C ARG A 19 20.49 2.79 15.90
N ASP A 20 20.09 2.81 14.63
CA ASP A 20 19.75 4.03 13.88
C ASP A 20 18.25 4.11 13.54
N ALA A 21 17.49 3.05 13.84
CA ALA A 21 16.04 3.03 13.69
C ALA A 21 15.38 4.20 14.46
N GLY A 22 14.52 4.95 13.77
CA GLY A 22 13.84 6.12 14.32
C GLY A 22 14.63 7.43 14.32
N ARG A 23 15.88 7.46 13.81
CA ARG A 23 16.66 8.71 13.61
C ARG A 23 16.27 9.49 12.34
N GLY A 24 15.24 9.06 11.63
CA GLY A 24 14.76 9.66 10.39
C GLY A 24 13.94 10.95 10.60
N PRO A 25 13.28 11.46 9.55
CA PRO A 25 12.56 12.74 9.54
C PRO A 25 11.37 12.84 10.52
N GLY A 26 11.06 11.80 11.30
CA GLY A 26 10.14 11.84 12.42
C GLY A 26 8.65 11.95 12.05
N HIS A 27 8.31 11.90 10.76
CA HIS A 27 6.91 11.88 10.31
C HIS A 27 6.28 10.49 10.55
N ARG A 28 4.95 10.41 10.53
CA ARG A 28 4.21 9.20 10.89
C ARG A 28 4.12 8.15 9.78
N GLY A 29 4.55 8.48 8.58
CA GLY A 29 4.37 7.67 7.38
C GLY A 29 4.92 6.26 7.48
N LEU A 30 4.44 5.40 6.59
CA LEU A 30 4.91 4.02 6.47
C LEU A 30 6.26 3.94 5.75
N PHE A 31 6.49 4.84 4.81
CA PHE A 31 7.71 4.90 4.02
C PHE A 31 8.45 6.21 4.28
N ASP A 32 9.55 6.46 3.54
CA ASP A 32 10.39 7.65 3.65
C ASP A 32 11.05 7.88 5.04
N GLY A 33 11.32 6.78 5.75
CA GLY A 33 11.91 6.83 7.10
C GLY A 33 10.91 7.20 8.20
N GLY A 34 9.62 7.12 7.91
CA GLY A 34 8.57 7.40 8.89
C GLY A 34 8.47 6.37 10.02
N LEU A 35 7.76 6.79 11.08
CA LEU A 35 7.61 6.03 12.31
C LEU A 35 6.83 4.72 12.12
N ALA A 36 5.83 4.69 11.22
CA ALA A 36 5.08 3.46 10.95
C ALA A 36 5.95 2.40 10.24
N GLY A 37 6.84 2.80 9.32
CA GLY A 37 7.84 1.90 8.74
C GLY A 37 8.84 1.40 9.76
N THR A 38 9.28 2.29 10.65
CA THR A 38 10.17 1.94 11.77
C THR A 38 9.53 0.91 12.69
N LEU A 39 8.23 1.04 13.00
CA LEU A 39 7.48 0.06 13.78
C LEU A 39 7.55 -1.33 13.12
N VAL A 40 7.23 -1.43 11.83
CA VAL A 40 7.26 -2.73 11.15
C VAL A 40 8.66 -3.33 11.14
N GLY A 41 9.69 -2.52 10.87
CA GLY A 41 11.08 -2.98 10.92
C GLY A 41 11.49 -3.50 12.30
N LEU A 42 11.10 -2.80 13.38
CA LEU A 42 11.36 -3.23 14.76
C LEU A 42 10.67 -4.56 15.06
N ARG A 43 9.42 -4.75 14.62
CA ARG A 43 8.67 -6.00 14.79
C ARG A 43 9.32 -7.17 14.05
N GLN A 44 9.77 -6.95 12.82
CA GLN A 44 10.50 -7.97 12.06
C GLN A 44 11.83 -8.31 12.71
N CYS A 45 12.57 -7.31 13.19
CA CYS A 45 13.83 -7.52 13.90
C CYS A 45 13.62 -8.20 15.26
N ALA A 46 12.47 -8.02 15.91
CA ALA A 46 12.16 -8.60 17.22
C ALA A 46 12.11 -10.14 17.20
N VAL A 47 11.87 -10.75 16.03
CA VAL A 47 11.99 -12.21 15.81
C VAL A 47 13.41 -12.70 16.10
N LEU A 48 14.43 -11.88 15.79
CA LEU A 48 15.84 -12.18 16.01
C LEU A 48 16.37 -11.56 17.31
N HIS A 49 15.78 -10.44 17.74
CA HIS A 49 16.18 -9.69 18.93
C HIS A 49 14.95 -9.37 19.80
N PRO A 50 14.49 -10.29 20.66
CA PRO A 50 13.27 -10.09 21.44
C PRO A 50 13.25 -8.84 22.33
N ALA A 51 14.42 -8.29 22.67
CA ALA A 51 14.56 -7.02 23.41
C ALA A 51 14.00 -5.80 22.65
N LEU A 52 13.68 -5.93 21.36
CA LEU A 52 13.06 -4.87 20.55
C LEU A 52 11.54 -4.76 20.74
N HIS A 53 10.86 -5.77 21.31
CA HIS A 53 9.40 -5.73 21.51
C HIS A 53 8.95 -4.49 22.30
N PRO A 54 9.53 -4.14 23.46
CA PRO A 54 9.09 -2.97 24.22
C PRO A 54 9.32 -1.64 23.49
N VAL A 55 10.30 -1.58 22.57
CA VAL A 55 10.54 -0.39 21.73
C VAL A 55 9.45 -0.28 20.66
N ALA A 56 9.10 -1.40 20.02
CA ALA A 56 8.01 -1.47 19.06
C ALA A 56 6.65 -1.11 19.71
N ASP A 57 6.35 -1.62 20.90
CA ASP A 57 5.10 -1.33 21.61
C ASP A 57 4.98 0.16 21.95
N ARG A 58 6.04 0.78 22.48
CA ARG A 58 6.04 2.24 22.73
C ARG A 58 5.83 3.06 21.45
N LEU A 59 6.38 2.60 20.33
CA LEU A 59 6.22 3.28 19.05
C LEU A 59 4.80 3.12 18.50
N ARG A 60 4.21 1.93 18.64
CA ARG A 60 2.80 1.66 18.34
C ARG A 60 1.89 2.59 19.14
N ASP A 61 2.10 2.66 20.45
CA ASP A 61 1.27 3.50 21.33
C ASP A 61 1.40 4.97 20.96
N ARG A 62 2.61 5.45 20.65
CA ARG A 62 2.82 6.81 20.11
C ARG A 62 2.11 7.06 18.78
N LEU A 63 2.07 6.07 17.89
CA LEU A 63 1.34 6.15 16.64
C LEU A 63 -0.18 6.19 16.84
N LEU A 64 -0.69 5.63 17.94
CA LEU A 64 -2.12 5.64 18.27
C LEU A 64 -2.54 6.90 19.06
N ASP A 65 -1.67 7.38 19.96
CA ASP A 65 -1.93 8.55 20.82
C ASP A 65 -1.95 9.88 20.05
N HIS A 66 -1.32 9.94 18.87
CA HIS A 66 -1.32 11.16 18.09
C HIS A 66 -2.65 11.34 17.33
N PRO A 67 -3.46 12.37 17.65
CA PRO A 67 -4.58 12.73 16.80
C PRO A 67 -4.05 12.96 15.38
N ALA A 68 -4.78 12.48 14.37
CA ALA A 68 -4.46 12.85 12.99
C ALA A 68 -4.42 14.39 12.92
N ARG A 69 -3.52 14.94 12.09
CA ARG A 69 -3.60 16.35 11.77
C ARG A 69 -5.06 16.66 11.39
N PRO A 70 -5.67 17.74 11.92
CA PRO A 70 -6.88 18.26 11.31
C PRO A 70 -6.59 18.40 9.82
N PHE A 71 -7.50 17.91 8.96
CA PHE A 71 -7.35 18.04 7.51
C PHE A 71 -6.95 19.47 7.18
N ALA A 72 -5.94 19.65 6.32
CA ALA A 72 -5.33 20.93 6.01
C ALA A 72 -6.34 21.93 5.41
N GLY A 73 -7.12 22.54 6.30
CA GLY A 73 -7.93 23.74 6.13
C GLY A 73 -7.79 24.67 7.34
N GLY A 74 -6.80 24.40 8.22
CA GLY A 74 -6.61 25.03 9.53
C GLY A 74 -5.23 25.67 9.76
N GLU A 75 -4.48 26.04 8.73
CA GLU A 75 -3.39 27.02 8.89
C GLU A 75 -3.95 28.42 8.60
N ALA A 76 -3.62 29.36 9.51
CA ALA A 76 -4.10 30.73 9.67
C ALA A 76 -4.97 31.30 8.52
N GLU A 77 -6.21 31.67 8.86
CA GLU A 77 -7.06 32.49 7.99
C GLU A 77 -6.29 33.74 7.53
N PRO A 78 -6.19 34.00 6.21
CA PRO A 78 -5.85 35.34 5.76
C PRO A 78 -6.93 36.30 6.32
N PRO A 79 -6.54 37.48 6.85
CA PRO A 79 -7.51 38.40 7.44
C PRO A 79 -8.56 38.80 6.40
N GLY A 80 -9.82 38.41 6.62
CA GLY A 80 -10.94 38.77 5.74
C GLY A 80 -11.96 37.66 5.40
N ARG A 81 -11.86 36.45 5.97
CA ARG A 81 -12.86 35.40 5.69
C ARG A 81 -14.13 35.58 6.55
N PRO A 82 -15.35 35.58 5.95
CA PRO A 82 -16.58 35.62 6.73
C PRO A 82 -16.77 34.32 7.52
N ARG A 83 -17.04 34.44 8.83
CA ARG A 83 -17.43 33.33 9.69
C ARG A 83 -18.66 32.63 9.11
N GLY A 84 -18.54 31.33 8.77
CA GLY A 84 -19.64 30.51 8.26
C GLY A 84 -19.41 29.85 6.89
N ALA A 85 -18.20 29.88 6.32
CA ALA A 85 -17.91 29.10 5.11
C ALA A 85 -17.88 27.59 5.43
N PRO A 86 -18.54 26.72 4.64
CA PRO A 86 -18.59 25.28 4.92
C PRO A 86 -17.20 24.64 4.89
N GLU A 87 -16.99 23.65 5.76
CA GLU A 87 -15.83 22.75 5.74
C GLU A 87 -15.61 22.25 4.31
N ARG A 88 -14.42 22.49 3.74
CA ARG A 88 -14.08 22.01 2.40
C ARG A 88 -13.75 20.52 2.48
N TYR A 89 -14.77 19.66 2.39
CA TYR A 89 -14.57 18.30 1.88
C TYR A 89 -13.86 18.41 0.52
N GLY A 90 -12.72 17.73 0.37
CA GLY A 90 -11.98 17.66 -0.91
C GLY A 90 -10.84 18.64 -1.13
N ALA A 91 -10.01 18.88 -0.11
CA ALA A 91 -8.75 19.61 -0.23
C ALA A 91 -7.61 18.91 0.52
N VAL A 92 -7.42 17.61 0.25
CA VAL A 92 -6.40 16.80 0.94
C VAL A 92 -5.06 16.79 0.19
N THR A 93 -3.98 16.54 0.91
CA THR A 93 -2.66 16.20 0.37
C THR A 93 -2.34 14.75 0.71
N PHE A 94 -1.31 14.16 0.09
CA PHE A 94 -0.89 12.78 0.35
C PHE A 94 -0.74 12.45 1.85
N PRO A 95 -0.08 13.28 2.70
CA PRO A 95 -0.03 13.03 4.14
C PRO A 95 -1.38 12.91 4.86
N ASP A 96 -2.48 13.38 4.27
CA ASP A 96 -3.80 13.35 4.88
C ASP A 96 -4.51 12.01 4.70
N TYR A 97 -4.13 11.19 3.71
CA TYR A 97 -4.85 9.94 3.44
C TYR A 97 -4.02 8.77 2.93
N ASP A 98 -2.86 8.99 2.30
CA ASP A 98 -2.26 7.97 1.46
C ASP A 98 -1.55 6.83 2.20
N LEU A 99 -1.07 5.85 1.44
CA LEU A 99 -0.35 4.69 1.95
C LEU A 99 1.12 5.00 2.24
N ILE A 100 1.76 5.89 1.48
CA ILE A 100 3.20 6.16 1.60
C ILE A 100 3.53 6.95 2.87
N VAL A 101 2.92 8.12 3.02
CA VAL A 101 3.24 9.11 4.08
C VAL A 101 2.07 9.38 5.02
N GLY A 102 0.86 8.95 4.64
CA GLY A 102 -0.39 9.24 5.33
C GLY A 102 -0.92 8.12 6.23
N PRO A 103 -2.15 8.29 6.75
CA PRO A 103 -2.77 7.39 7.71
C PRO A 103 -3.13 6.01 7.16
N SER A 104 -3.30 5.83 5.84
CA SER A 104 -3.50 4.48 5.28
C SER A 104 -2.30 3.59 5.56
N GLY A 105 -1.08 4.13 5.39
CA GLY A 105 0.15 3.42 5.73
C GLY A 105 0.28 3.12 7.22
N VAL A 106 -0.13 4.05 8.08
CA VAL A 106 -0.14 3.84 9.54
C VAL A 106 -1.07 2.69 9.92
N LEU A 107 -2.30 2.66 9.37
CA LEU A 107 -3.25 1.58 9.65
C LEU A 107 -2.71 0.21 9.22
N LEU A 108 -2.01 0.15 8.10
CA LEU A 108 -1.37 -1.07 7.61
C LEU A 108 -0.17 -1.50 8.47
N ALA A 109 0.64 -0.57 8.97
CA ALA A 109 1.72 -0.89 9.90
C ALA A 109 1.19 -1.50 11.20
N LEU A 110 0.07 -0.97 11.70
CA LEU A 110 -0.56 -1.44 12.94
C LEU A 110 -1.20 -2.84 12.81
N THR A 111 -1.33 -3.37 11.59
CA THR A 111 -1.77 -4.76 11.34
C THR A 111 -0.63 -5.71 10.99
N ALA A 112 0.61 -5.22 10.86
CA ALA A 112 1.78 -6.03 10.51
C ALA A 112 2.27 -6.95 11.64
N ASP A 113 1.65 -6.90 12.82
CA ASP A 113 2.03 -7.63 14.05
C ASP A 113 1.81 -9.16 14.00
N GLY A 114 1.59 -9.74 12.81
CA GLY A 114 1.81 -11.17 12.57
C GLY A 114 1.05 -12.14 13.49
N HIS A 115 -0.01 -11.68 14.15
CA HIS A 115 -0.94 -12.58 14.80
C HIS A 115 -1.75 -13.24 13.69
N GLU A 116 -1.21 -14.34 13.13
CA GLU A 116 -2.10 -15.46 12.81
C GLU A 116 -3.05 -15.57 14.00
N ALA A 117 -4.36 -15.55 13.73
CA ALA A 117 -5.41 -15.68 14.71
C ALA A 117 -5.32 -17.02 15.47
N ARG A 118 -4.31 -17.15 16.33
CA ARG A 118 -4.06 -18.21 17.29
C ARG A 118 -4.13 -17.57 18.66
N GLY A 119 -5.33 -17.15 19.00
CA GLY A 119 -5.62 -16.54 20.29
C GLY A 119 -7.10 -16.23 20.34
N THR A 120 -7.78 -16.82 21.31
CA THR A 120 -9.16 -16.50 21.68
C THR A 120 -9.38 -14.98 21.76
N PRO A 121 -10.56 -14.47 21.38
CA PRO A 121 -10.89 -13.06 21.51
C PRO A 121 -10.90 -12.68 23.00
N GLY A 122 -9.78 -12.17 23.50
CA GLY A 122 -9.60 -11.87 24.92
C GLY A 122 -8.22 -11.31 25.29
N GLU A 123 -7.17 -11.62 24.53
CA GLU A 123 -5.79 -11.22 24.87
C GLU A 123 -5.14 -10.39 23.75
N ALA A 124 -5.82 -9.35 23.28
CA ALA A 124 -5.13 -8.32 22.51
C ALA A 124 -4.22 -7.54 23.48
N GLU A 125 -2.91 -7.82 23.46
CA GLU A 125 -1.86 -7.14 24.25
C GLU A 125 -1.90 -5.60 24.15
N SER A 126 -2.60 -5.04 23.17
CA SER A 126 -2.75 -3.60 22.96
C SER A 126 -3.79 -2.94 23.91
N GLY A 127 -4.62 -3.71 24.62
CA GLY A 127 -5.63 -3.18 25.55
C GLY A 127 -6.80 -2.42 24.88
N PRO A 128 -7.89 -2.13 25.62
CA PRO A 128 -9.10 -1.51 25.06
C PRO A 128 -8.87 -0.12 24.43
N ALA A 129 -7.93 0.65 24.97
CA ALA A 129 -7.63 2.00 24.50
C ALA A 129 -6.98 2.02 23.11
N ALA A 130 -5.99 1.15 22.86
CA ALA A 130 -5.34 1.05 21.56
C ALA A 130 -6.32 0.57 20.48
N TYR A 131 -7.19 -0.39 20.82
CA TYR A 131 -8.25 -0.83 19.92
C TYR A 131 -9.21 0.33 19.56
N ALA A 132 -9.64 1.10 20.55
CA ALA A 132 -10.48 2.28 20.32
C ALA A 132 -9.78 3.34 19.45
N ALA A 133 -8.48 3.60 19.67
CA ALA A 133 -7.69 4.54 18.88
C ALA A 133 -7.51 4.08 17.42
N TYR A 134 -7.28 2.78 17.20
CA TYR A 134 -7.21 2.18 15.86
C TYR A 134 -8.55 2.35 15.12
N VAL A 135 -9.65 1.97 15.77
CA VAL A 135 -11.02 2.11 15.24
C VAL A 135 -11.32 3.56 14.87
N ALA A 136 -10.99 4.52 15.74
CA ALA A 136 -11.21 5.93 15.49
C ALA A 136 -10.39 6.44 14.29
N SER A 137 -9.16 5.94 14.12
CA SER A 137 -8.31 6.27 12.98
C SER A 137 -8.87 5.71 11.66
N ALA A 138 -9.36 4.47 11.67
CA ALA A 138 -10.03 3.86 10.51
C ALA A 138 -11.32 4.59 10.14
N ALA A 139 -12.14 4.98 11.13
CA ALA A 139 -13.37 5.74 10.90
C ALA A 139 -13.10 7.12 10.29
N ARG A 140 -12.02 7.80 10.71
CA ARG A 140 -11.60 9.09 10.10
C ARG A 140 -11.19 8.93 8.64
N LEU A 141 -10.47 7.86 8.30
CA LEU A 141 -10.11 7.56 6.91
C LEU A 141 -11.38 7.25 6.08
N ALA A 142 -12.31 6.48 6.64
CA ALA A 142 -13.58 6.15 6.00
C ALA A 142 -14.45 7.38 5.73
N ALA A 143 -14.42 8.39 6.61
CA ALA A 143 -15.14 9.65 6.43
C ALA A 143 -14.71 10.43 5.18
N LEU A 144 -13.49 10.24 4.66
CA LEU A 144 -13.07 10.81 3.37
C LEU A 144 -13.77 10.19 2.16
N CYS A 145 -14.40 9.02 2.37
CA CYS A 145 -14.97 8.17 1.33
C CYS A 145 -16.49 8.00 1.49
N ASP A 146 -17.17 8.86 2.25
CA ASP A 146 -18.60 8.76 2.54
C ASP A 146 -19.51 9.04 1.33
N GLY A 147 -19.02 9.81 0.35
CA GLY A 147 -19.68 10.08 -0.92
C GLY A 147 -19.25 9.14 -2.07
N ALA A 148 -20.19 8.80 -2.95
CA ALA A 148 -19.95 7.91 -4.11
C ALA A 148 -18.91 8.46 -5.11
N GLU A 149 -18.81 9.78 -5.24
CA GLU A 149 -17.81 10.45 -6.10
C GLU A 149 -16.52 10.83 -5.33
N LEU A 150 -16.37 10.31 -4.11
CA LEU A 150 -15.20 10.49 -3.23
C LEU A 150 -14.72 11.95 -3.12
N PRO A 151 -15.61 12.94 -2.87
CA PRO A 151 -15.21 14.34 -2.81
C PRO A 151 -14.12 14.59 -1.77
N GLY A 152 -14.14 13.87 -0.65
CA GLY A 152 -13.13 13.96 0.41
C GLY A 152 -11.70 13.60 -0.01
N LEU A 153 -11.52 12.91 -1.14
CA LEU A 153 -10.21 12.53 -1.69
C LEU A 153 -9.71 13.46 -2.82
N ARG A 154 -10.43 14.55 -3.13
CA ARG A 154 -9.93 15.55 -4.09
C ARG A 154 -8.71 16.27 -3.51
N THR A 155 -7.61 16.25 -4.27
CA THR A 155 -6.33 16.72 -3.77
C THR A 155 -6.09 18.21 -3.98
N HIS A 156 -5.26 18.83 -3.14
CA HIS A 156 -4.95 20.26 -3.18
C HIS A 156 -3.45 20.53 -3.39
N TYR A 157 -3.04 20.65 -4.65
CA TYR A 157 -1.66 20.97 -5.04
C TYR A 157 -1.54 22.19 -5.96
N PRO A 158 -2.05 23.38 -5.56
CA PRO A 158 -2.01 24.57 -6.42
C PRO A 158 -0.56 24.93 -6.74
N ALA A 159 -0.25 25.05 -8.04
CA ALA A 159 1.09 25.42 -8.53
C ALA A 159 2.26 24.54 -8.02
N HIS A 160 2.00 23.32 -7.53
CA HIS A 160 3.07 22.43 -7.10
C HIS A 160 3.86 21.93 -8.32
N PRO A 161 5.20 22.07 -8.36
CA PRO A 161 6.00 21.80 -9.57
C PRO A 161 5.89 20.35 -10.07
N LEU A 162 5.71 19.39 -9.15
CA LEU A 162 5.64 17.96 -9.47
C LEU A 162 4.23 17.36 -9.35
N LEU A 163 3.30 18.05 -8.69
CA LEU A 163 2.00 17.50 -8.30
C LEU A 163 0.82 18.36 -8.76
N GLY A 164 1.08 19.47 -9.47
CA GLY A 164 0.03 20.35 -9.98
C GLY A 164 -0.98 19.63 -10.88
N TRP A 165 -0.56 18.57 -11.58
CA TRP A 165 -1.43 17.72 -12.40
C TRP A 165 -2.51 16.96 -11.59
N LEU A 166 -2.34 16.83 -10.27
CA LEU A 166 -3.32 16.23 -9.35
C LEU A 166 -4.28 17.26 -8.75
N HIS A 167 -3.98 18.56 -8.82
CA HIS A 167 -4.80 19.58 -8.17
C HIS A 167 -6.28 19.48 -8.60
N GLY A 168 -7.18 19.34 -7.62
CA GLY A 168 -8.62 19.18 -7.83
C GLY A 168 -9.05 17.78 -8.27
N ARG A 169 -8.11 16.85 -8.47
CA ARG A 169 -8.36 15.49 -8.95
C ARG A 169 -8.14 14.46 -7.83
N ILE A 170 -8.63 13.25 -8.09
CA ILE A 170 -8.55 12.11 -7.18
C ILE A 170 -7.50 11.14 -7.73
N ASN A 171 -6.50 10.79 -6.94
CA ASN A 171 -5.45 9.84 -7.31
C ASN A 171 -5.99 8.40 -7.24
N THR A 172 -5.71 7.55 -8.24
CA THR A 172 -6.23 6.17 -8.29
C THR A 172 -5.30 5.13 -7.64
N GLY A 173 -4.02 5.46 -7.49
CA GLY A 173 -2.94 4.51 -7.22
C GLY A 173 -2.99 3.86 -5.85
N MET A 174 -2.25 2.76 -5.70
CA MET A 174 -2.05 2.07 -4.43
C MET A 174 -1.17 2.88 -3.48
N GLY A 175 -0.12 3.54 -3.99
CA GLY A 175 0.78 4.32 -3.14
C GLY A 175 0.09 5.59 -2.61
N HIS A 176 -0.47 6.36 -3.53
CA HIS A 176 -0.90 7.73 -3.26
C HIS A 176 -2.40 7.99 -3.41
N GLY A 177 -3.21 6.96 -3.62
CA GLY A 177 -4.59 7.13 -4.11
C GLY A 177 -5.64 6.21 -3.48
N VAL A 178 -6.78 6.15 -4.15
CA VAL A 178 -7.97 5.40 -3.70
C VAL A 178 -7.68 3.92 -3.47
N ALA A 179 -6.81 3.29 -4.27
CA ALA A 179 -6.46 1.88 -4.05
C ALA A 179 -5.71 1.66 -2.73
N GLY A 180 -4.83 2.59 -2.33
CA GLY A 180 -4.15 2.55 -1.03
C GLY A 180 -5.10 2.71 0.16
N VAL A 181 -6.04 3.65 0.03
CA VAL A 181 -7.12 3.84 1.00
C VAL A 181 -7.99 2.59 1.09
N THR A 182 -8.33 1.98 -0.04
CA THR A 182 -9.10 0.74 -0.11
C THR A 182 -8.38 -0.41 0.60
N ALA A 183 -7.07 -0.55 0.40
CA ALA A 183 -6.27 -1.57 1.10
C ALA A 183 -6.26 -1.36 2.63
N ALA A 184 -6.07 -0.12 3.09
CA ALA A 184 -6.07 0.19 4.52
C ALA A 184 -7.44 -0.01 5.18
N LEU A 185 -8.52 0.41 4.52
CA LEU A 185 -9.89 0.17 5.00
C LEU A 185 -10.24 -1.32 5.02
N THR A 186 -9.73 -2.09 4.04
CA THR A 186 -9.90 -3.54 4.00
C THR A 186 -9.19 -4.20 5.17
N ALA A 187 -7.95 -3.80 5.47
CA ALA A 187 -7.23 -4.26 6.66
C ALA A 187 -7.98 -3.91 7.95
N ALA A 188 -8.56 -2.70 8.04
CA ALA A 188 -9.38 -2.30 9.17
C ALA A 188 -10.64 -3.18 9.32
N VAL A 189 -11.38 -3.45 8.24
CA VAL A 189 -12.55 -4.35 8.26
C VAL A 189 -12.17 -5.75 8.71
N ARG A 190 -11.03 -6.28 8.25
CA ARG A 190 -10.54 -7.60 8.70
C ARG A 190 -10.18 -7.61 10.19
N GLN A 191 -9.67 -6.49 10.71
CA GLN A 191 -9.26 -6.37 12.11
C GLN A 191 -10.43 -6.14 13.07
N VAL A 192 -11.40 -5.30 12.71
CA VAL A 192 -12.45 -4.83 13.63
C VAL A 192 -13.87 -5.22 13.22
N GLY A 193 -14.01 -5.99 12.14
CA GLY A 193 -15.27 -6.37 11.52
C GLY A 193 -15.86 -5.31 10.58
N PRO A 194 -16.89 -5.66 9.78
CA PRO A 194 -17.50 -4.80 8.78
C PRO A 194 -18.47 -3.78 9.40
N ARG A 195 -17.91 -2.79 10.10
CA ARG A 195 -18.70 -1.68 10.64
C ARG A 195 -19.39 -0.91 9.50
N PRO A 196 -20.61 -0.38 9.70
CA PRO A 196 -21.39 0.24 8.62
C PRO A 196 -20.62 1.33 7.85
N GLU A 197 -19.89 2.19 8.54
CA GLU A 197 -19.09 3.28 7.98
C GLU A 197 -17.91 2.77 7.15
N LEU A 198 -17.19 1.74 7.63
CA LEU A 198 -16.05 1.15 6.91
C LEU A 198 -16.53 0.39 5.67
N ALA A 199 -17.62 -0.37 5.81
CA ALA A 199 -18.20 -1.13 4.71
C ALA A 199 -18.79 -0.20 3.64
N ALA A 200 -19.40 0.92 4.03
CA ALA A 200 -19.88 1.94 3.10
C ALA A 200 -18.72 2.59 2.34
N ALA A 201 -17.67 3.01 3.04
CA ALA A 201 -16.47 3.56 2.44
C ALA A 201 -15.82 2.60 1.44
N LEU A 202 -15.64 1.31 1.80
CA LEU A 202 -15.10 0.30 0.88
C LEU A 202 -15.96 0.10 -0.36
N ARG A 203 -17.29 0.10 -0.24
CA ARG A 203 -18.17 0.03 -1.40
C ARG A 203 -18.03 1.26 -2.30
N ASN A 204 -17.91 2.45 -1.71
CA ASN A 204 -17.73 3.69 -2.47
C ASN A 204 -16.38 3.71 -3.20
N THR A 205 -15.27 3.39 -2.52
CA THR A 205 -13.95 3.35 -3.16
C THR A 205 -13.88 2.28 -4.25
N SER A 206 -14.46 1.10 -4.01
CA SER A 206 -14.48 0.01 -4.99
C SER A 206 -15.28 0.38 -6.23
N ARG A 207 -16.50 0.90 -6.06
CA ARG A 207 -17.35 1.34 -7.19
C ARG A 207 -16.71 2.46 -7.99
N TRP A 208 -16.10 3.43 -7.31
CA TRP A 208 -15.41 4.52 -7.97
C TRP A 208 -14.22 3.99 -8.80
N LEU A 209 -13.35 3.15 -8.21
CA LEU A 209 -12.25 2.54 -8.95
C LEU A 209 -12.73 1.71 -10.15
N MET A 210 -13.80 0.92 -10.01
CA MET A 210 -14.37 0.17 -11.14
C MET A 210 -14.86 1.10 -12.26
N LYS A 211 -15.51 2.22 -11.91
CA LYS A 211 -15.99 3.25 -12.85
C LYS A 211 -14.86 3.94 -13.61
N GLU A 212 -13.74 4.21 -12.94
CA GLU A 212 -12.58 4.90 -13.51
C GLU A 212 -11.66 4.00 -14.35
N SER A 213 -11.98 2.71 -14.46
CA SER A 213 -11.22 1.77 -15.27
C SER A 213 -11.55 1.88 -16.77
N PHE A 214 -10.60 1.47 -17.61
CA PHE A 214 -10.77 1.33 -19.04
C PHE A 214 -9.82 0.27 -19.59
N ASP A 215 -10.11 -0.26 -20.78
CA ASP A 215 -9.23 -1.21 -21.46
C ASP A 215 -8.30 -0.42 -22.41
N ASP A 216 -6.99 -0.67 -22.36
CA ASP A 216 -5.99 0.01 -23.19
C ASP A 216 -5.76 -0.67 -24.54
N ALA A 217 -4.83 -0.16 -25.37
CA ALA A 217 -4.54 -0.75 -26.68
C ALA A 217 -3.82 -2.13 -26.65
N ARG A 218 -3.54 -2.68 -25.46
CA ARG A 218 -3.06 -4.06 -25.27
C ARG A 218 -4.13 -4.93 -24.60
N ASP A 219 -5.38 -4.46 -24.61
CA ASP A 219 -6.54 -5.09 -23.97
C ASP A 219 -6.39 -5.27 -22.45
N ILE A 220 -5.52 -4.49 -21.80
CA ILE A 220 -5.35 -4.50 -20.35
C ILE A 220 -6.36 -3.54 -19.73
N ARG A 221 -7.20 -4.05 -18.82
CA ARG A 221 -8.01 -3.19 -17.96
C ARG A 221 -7.13 -2.44 -16.98
N THR A 222 -7.07 -1.11 -17.11
CA THR A 222 -6.12 -0.24 -16.41
C THR A 222 -6.78 1.03 -15.88
N TRP A 223 -5.97 1.85 -15.22
CA TRP A 223 -6.30 3.15 -14.64
C TRP A 223 -5.25 4.18 -15.02
N THR A 224 -5.68 5.41 -15.26
CA THR A 224 -4.79 6.58 -15.24
C THR A 224 -4.34 6.85 -13.81
N GLY A 225 -3.25 7.60 -13.59
CA GLY A 225 -2.75 7.95 -12.23
C GLY A 225 -3.72 8.76 -11.35
N CYS A 226 -4.81 9.23 -11.95
CA CYS A 226 -5.90 9.95 -11.32
C CYS A 226 -7.19 9.70 -12.11
N GLY A 227 -8.35 9.91 -11.48
CA GLY A 227 -9.66 9.73 -12.10
C GLY A 227 -9.78 10.51 -13.40
N LEU A 228 -10.47 9.91 -14.37
CA LEU A 228 -10.85 10.52 -15.64
C LEU A 228 -11.78 11.71 -15.43
N ASP A 229 -12.59 11.76 -14.37
CA ASP A 229 -13.52 12.87 -14.10
C ASP A 229 -14.40 13.19 -15.34
N GLY A 230 -14.83 12.14 -16.06
CA GLY A 230 -15.62 12.27 -17.30
C GLY A 230 -14.82 12.67 -18.55
N GLN A 231 -13.50 12.82 -18.46
CA GLN A 231 -12.62 13.04 -19.61
C GLN A 231 -12.53 11.80 -20.51
N ALA A 232 -12.15 12.02 -21.76
CA ALA A 232 -11.89 10.93 -22.70
C ALA A 232 -10.78 10.01 -22.19
N ARG A 233 -10.93 8.72 -22.47
CA ARG A 233 -9.91 7.71 -22.17
C ARG A 233 -8.65 8.03 -22.98
N PRO A 234 -7.45 7.91 -22.38
CA PRO A 234 -6.22 8.11 -23.14
C PRO A 234 -6.12 7.07 -24.26
N PRO A 235 -5.66 7.46 -25.45
CA PRO A 235 -5.43 6.51 -26.54
C PRO A 235 -4.16 5.70 -26.28
N GLY A 236 -4.09 4.50 -26.86
CA GLY A 236 -2.87 3.70 -26.90
C GLY A 236 -2.66 2.79 -25.68
N ALA A 237 -1.47 2.21 -25.61
CA ALA A 237 -1.08 1.27 -24.57
C ALA A 237 -0.53 2.01 -23.34
N HIS A 238 -0.92 1.56 -22.15
CA HIS A 238 -0.46 2.13 -20.90
C HIS A 238 0.75 1.37 -20.37
N ALA A 239 1.94 1.97 -20.50
CA ALA A 239 3.18 1.35 -20.06
C ALA A 239 3.20 1.07 -18.55
N ARG A 240 2.73 2.00 -17.71
CA ARG A 240 2.81 1.84 -16.26
C ARG A 240 1.78 0.80 -15.77
N GLN A 241 2.28 -0.40 -15.48
CA GLN A 241 1.54 -1.48 -14.83
C GLN A 241 2.34 -1.98 -13.63
N ALA A 242 2.13 -1.36 -12.47
CA ALA A 242 2.91 -1.67 -11.28
C ALA A 242 2.08 -1.67 -9.99
N TRP A 243 2.74 -1.96 -8.86
CA TRP A 243 2.08 -1.94 -7.56
C TRP A 243 1.56 -0.53 -7.24
N CYS A 244 2.40 0.52 -7.34
CA CYS A 244 2.00 1.87 -6.95
C CYS A 244 0.92 2.49 -7.85
N TYR A 245 0.93 2.18 -9.15
CA TYR A 245 -0.01 2.69 -10.16
C TYR A 245 -0.26 1.66 -11.26
N GLY A 246 -1.52 1.54 -11.68
CA GLY A 246 -1.97 0.62 -12.71
C GLY A 246 -2.61 -0.63 -12.13
N THR A 247 -2.81 -1.62 -13.00
CA THR A 247 -3.63 -2.80 -12.71
C THR A 247 -3.15 -3.65 -11.55
N PRO A 248 -1.84 -3.91 -11.32
CA PRO A 248 -1.43 -4.80 -10.23
C PRO A 248 -1.96 -4.36 -8.87
N GLY A 249 -1.63 -3.14 -8.43
CA GLY A 249 -2.10 -2.64 -7.13
C GLY A 249 -3.62 -2.49 -7.07
N VAL A 250 -4.22 -1.87 -8.08
CA VAL A 250 -5.67 -1.55 -8.04
C VAL A 250 -6.53 -2.81 -8.07
N SER A 251 -6.22 -3.78 -8.92
CA SER A 251 -6.99 -5.04 -8.98
C SER A 251 -6.87 -5.85 -7.68
N TRP A 252 -5.71 -5.83 -7.02
CA TRP A 252 -5.57 -6.45 -5.69
C TRP A 252 -6.42 -5.74 -4.63
N ALA A 253 -6.35 -4.41 -4.54
CA ALA A 253 -7.15 -3.66 -3.58
C ALA A 253 -8.65 -3.95 -3.74
N LEU A 254 -9.13 -4.00 -5.00
CA LEU A 254 -10.52 -4.34 -5.31
C LEU A 254 -10.88 -5.79 -4.95
N TRP A 255 -10.01 -6.74 -5.29
CA TRP A 255 -10.25 -8.15 -4.98
C TRP A 255 -10.28 -8.39 -3.47
N ASP A 256 -9.32 -7.81 -2.73
CA ASP A 256 -9.24 -7.98 -1.28
C ASP A 256 -10.40 -7.33 -0.54
N ALA A 257 -10.84 -6.14 -1.00
CA ALA A 257 -12.02 -5.47 -0.48
C ALA A 257 -13.30 -6.29 -0.72
N ALA A 258 -13.45 -6.85 -1.92
CA ALA A 258 -14.59 -7.69 -2.26
C ALA A 258 -14.61 -8.97 -1.42
N ASP A 259 -13.46 -9.61 -1.21
CA ASP A 259 -13.33 -10.77 -0.32
C ASP A 259 -13.69 -10.41 1.14
N ALA A 260 -13.19 -9.29 1.66
CA ALA A 260 -13.50 -8.84 3.04
C ALA A 260 -14.97 -8.48 3.24
N LEU A 261 -15.68 -8.06 2.18
CA LEU A 261 -17.11 -7.74 2.19
C LEU A 261 -18.00 -8.94 1.84
N GLY A 262 -17.44 -10.08 1.43
CA GLY A 262 -18.22 -11.21 0.92
C GLY A 262 -18.95 -10.89 -0.39
N ASP A 263 -18.36 -10.06 -1.27
CA ASP A 263 -18.90 -9.68 -2.58
C ASP A 263 -18.29 -10.54 -3.70
N PRO A 264 -18.93 -11.66 -4.09
CA PRO A 264 -18.38 -12.53 -5.13
C PRO A 264 -18.38 -11.87 -6.52
N VAL A 265 -19.27 -10.91 -6.77
CA VAL A 265 -19.35 -10.21 -8.07
C VAL A 265 -18.18 -9.25 -8.20
N GLY A 266 -17.91 -8.47 -7.15
CA GLY A 266 -16.74 -7.59 -7.09
C GLY A 266 -15.42 -8.38 -7.20
N ALA A 267 -15.32 -9.51 -6.51
CA ALA A 267 -14.13 -10.36 -6.56
C ALA A 267 -13.90 -10.93 -7.96
N ALA A 268 -14.96 -11.40 -8.64
CA ALA A 268 -14.88 -11.89 -10.01
C ALA A 268 -14.48 -10.78 -11.01
N TRP A 269 -14.99 -9.56 -10.82
CA TRP A 269 -14.62 -8.40 -11.63
C TRP A 269 -13.13 -8.07 -11.48
N ALA A 270 -12.64 -7.99 -10.25
CA ALA A 270 -11.25 -7.67 -9.96
C ALA A 270 -10.29 -8.75 -10.49
N ALA A 271 -10.68 -10.02 -10.36
CA ALA A 271 -9.97 -11.15 -10.95
C ALA A 271 -9.92 -11.09 -12.47
N ALA A 272 -11.01 -10.64 -13.13
CA ALA A 272 -11.03 -10.46 -14.57
C ALA A 272 -10.08 -9.34 -15.02
N ALA A 273 -10.05 -8.21 -14.30
CA ALA A 273 -9.08 -7.15 -14.56
C ALA A 273 -7.63 -7.66 -14.40
N PHE A 274 -7.33 -8.38 -13.33
CA PHE A 274 -5.99 -8.96 -13.15
C PHE A 274 -5.64 -9.97 -14.26
N ARG A 275 -6.60 -10.76 -14.75
CA ARG A 275 -6.37 -11.67 -15.88
C ARG A 275 -5.96 -10.92 -17.14
N THR A 276 -6.64 -9.81 -17.49
CA THR A 276 -6.23 -8.99 -18.64
C THR A 276 -4.80 -8.47 -18.51
N LEU A 277 -4.39 -8.08 -17.29
CA LEU A 277 -3.00 -7.75 -17.02
C LEU A 277 -2.09 -8.95 -17.27
N ALA A 278 -2.35 -10.12 -16.70
CA ALA A 278 -1.48 -11.29 -16.86
C ALA A 278 -1.32 -11.71 -18.33
N ASP A 279 -2.38 -11.62 -19.12
CA ASP A 279 -2.40 -11.95 -20.55
C ASP A 279 -1.65 -10.90 -21.39
N GLY A 280 -1.83 -9.60 -21.08
CA GLY A 280 -1.21 -8.50 -21.81
C GLY A 280 0.18 -8.10 -21.31
N TYR A 281 0.60 -8.50 -20.11
CA TYR A 281 1.84 -8.04 -19.49
C TYR A 281 3.06 -8.48 -20.30
N HIS A 282 3.98 -7.55 -20.48
CA HIS A 282 5.21 -7.69 -21.24
C HIS A 282 6.32 -6.90 -20.55
N GLU A 283 7.31 -7.62 -20.05
CA GLU A 283 8.39 -7.12 -19.22
C GLU A 283 9.14 -5.99 -19.94
N GLY A 284 9.51 -6.18 -21.21
CA GLY A 284 10.22 -5.16 -22.00
C GLY A 284 9.42 -3.88 -22.34
N PHE A 285 8.12 -3.84 -22.01
CA PHE A 285 7.29 -2.63 -22.22
C PHE A 285 6.84 -2.02 -20.89
N HIS A 286 6.46 -2.86 -19.93
CA HIS A 286 5.92 -2.40 -18.64
C HIS A 286 6.99 -2.20 -17.56
N LEU A 287 8.15 -2.82 -17.69
CA LEU A 287 9.32 -2.58 -16.83
C LEU A 287 10.26 -1.58 -17.50
N PHE A 288 10.00 -0.29 -17.25
CA PHE A 288 10.74 0.81 -17.85
C PHE A 288 11.22 1.81 -16.79
N GLY A 289 12.31 2.50 -17.13
CA GLY A 289 13.04 3.44 -16.29
C GLY A 289 14.53 3.25 -16.47
N ASP A 290 15.29 4.30 -16.18
CA ASP A 290 16.74 4.33 -16.45
C ASP A 290 17.51 3.57 -15.36
N HIS A 291 16.94 3.44 -14.17
CA HIS A 291 17.58 2.78 -13.04
C HIS A 291 17.14 1.31 -12.90
N PRO A 292 18.02 0.35 -12.55
CA PRO A 292 17.61 -1.03 -12.22
C PRO A 292 16.49 -1.09 -11.17
N GLY A 293 16.53 -0.19 -10.20
CA GLY A 293 15.46 -0.04 -9.19
C GLY A 293 14.08 0.33 -9.77
N ASP A 294 14.01 0.98 -10.92
CA ASP A 294 12.73 1.27 -11.59
C ASP A 294 12.14 0.02 -12.27
N ARG A 295 13.01 -0.90 -12.71
CA ARG A 295 12.64 -2.13 -13.41
C ARG A 295 12.45 -3.31 -12.48
N LEU A 296 13.25 -3.40 -11.41
CA LEU A 296 13.25 -4.54 -10.47
C LEU A 296 12.58 -4.22 -9.14
N GLY A 297 12.46 -2.95 -8.76
CA GLY A 297 11.97 -2.53 -7.44
C GLY A 297 10.50 -2.86 -7.17
N LEU A 298 10.11 -2.75 -5.89
CA LEU A 298 8.76 -3.04 -5.43
C LEU A 298 7.74 -1.97 -5.85
N CYS A 299 8.13 -0.70 -5.82
CA CYS A 299 7.21 0.42 -6.05
C CYS A 299 6.59 0.35 -7.44
N HIS A 300 7.44 0.31 -8.46
CA HIS A 300 7.03 0.38 -9.87
C HIS A 300 7.74 -0.61 -10.81
N GLY A 301 8.39 -1.63 -10.27
CA GLY A 301 9.11 -2.66 -11.01
C GLY A 301 8.56 -4.09 -10.81
N ALA A 302 9.36 -5.07 -11.25
CA ALA A 302 9.02 -6.48 -11.29
C ALA A 302 8.64 -7.04 -9.91
N ALA A 303 9.30 -6.61 -8.84
CA ALA A 303 9.03 -7.11 -7.49
C ALA A 303 7.60 -6.78 -7.02
N GLY A 304 7.10 -5.59 -7.37
CA GLY A 304 5.74 -5.18 -7.03
C GLY A 304 4.71 -6.06 -7.73
N VAL A 305 4.90 -6.29 -9.03
CA VAL A 305 4.01 -7.15 -9.82
C VAL A 305 4.10 -8.60 -9.35
N LEU A 306 5.29 -9.09 -8.99
CA LEU A 306 5.51 -10.42 -8.44
C LEU A 306 4.77 -10.62 -7.12
N ALA A 307 4.88 -9.65 -6.20
CA ALA A 307 4.21 -9.72 -4.90
C ALA A 307 2.67 -9.74 -5.05
N VAL A 308 2.13 -8.91 -5.93
CA VAL A 308 0.69 -8.91 -6.25
C VAL A 308 0.26 -10.23 -6.91
N ALA A 309 1.01 -10.73 -7.88
CA ALA A 309 0.72 -12.00 -8.56
C ALA A 309 0.72 -13.17 -7.58
N ASP A 310 1.67 -13.19 -6.62
CA ASP A 310 1.67 -14.19 -5.57
C ASP A 310 0.45 -14.08 -4.64
N ALA A 311 0.05 -12.87 -4.25
CA ALA A 311 -1.14 -12.64 -3.44
C ALA A 311 -2.43 -13.09 -4.16
N MET A 312 -2.59 -12.74 -5.43
CA MET A 312 -3.72 -13.18 -6.28
C MET A 312 -3.74 -14.68 -6.51
N ARG A 313 -2.58 -15.31 -6.69
CA ARG A 313 -2.47 -16.78 -6.79
C ARG A 313 -2.90 -17.44 -5.49
N ARG A 314 -2.43 -16.93 -4.34
CA ARG A 314 -2.67 -17.54 -3.03
C ARG A 314 -4.11 -17.38 -2.57
N HIS A 315 -4.63 -16.16 -2.61
CA HIS A 315 -5.94 -15.84 -2.04
C HIS A 315 -7.04 -15.91 -3.09
N GLY A 316 -6.79 -15.38 -4.30
CA GLY A 316 -7.72 -15.42 -5.42
C GLY A 316 -7.72 -16.74 -6.20
N ARG A 317 -6.75 -17.63 -5.97
CA ARG A 317 -6.59 -18.92 -6.67
C ARG A 317 -6.62 -18.79 -8.20
N LEU A 318 -6.10 -17.67 -8.71
CA LEU A 318 -6.13 -17.35 -10.14
C LEU A 318 -4.99 -18.04 -10.89
N PRO A 319 -5.26 -18.92 -11.88
CA PRO A 319 -4.20 -19.56 -12.67
C PRO A 319 -3.33 -18.56 -13.43
N ALA A 320 -3.92 -17.50 -13.96
CA ALA A 320 -3.19 -16.43 -14.66
C ALA A 320 -2.17 -15.74 -13.73
N ALA A 321 -2.47 -15.62 -12.44
CA ALA A 321 -1.54 -15.08 -11.44
C ALA A 321 -0.39 -16.05 -11.14
N ALA A 322 -0.64 -17.36 -11.17
CA ALA A 322 0.43 -18.36 -11.07
C ALA A 322 1.39 -18.25 -12.27
N ALA A 323 0.86 -18.14 -13.49
CA ALA A 323 1.67 -18.01 -14.70
C ALA A 323 2.51 -16.72 -14.70
N LEU A 324 1.92 -15.57 -14.35
CA LEU A 324 2.65 -14.31 -14.24
C LEU A 324 3.73 -14.36 -13.15
N ARG A 325 3.44 -14.97 -11.99
CA ARG A 325 4.42 -15.17 -10.92
C ARG A 325 5.64 -15.97 -11.43
N GLU A 326 5.43 -17.09 -12.12
CA GLU A 326 6.54 -17.91 -12.65
C GLU A 326 7.37 -17.14 -13.68
N ARG A 327 6.72 -16.40 -14.59
CA ARG A 327 7.42 -15.53 -15.55
C ARG A 327 8.31 -14.50 -14.87
N LEU A 328 7.79 -13.81 -13.84
CA LEU A 328 8.54 -12.79 -13.11
C LEU A 328 9.69 -13.39 -12.28
N LEU A 329 9.52 -14.59 -11.73
CA LEU A 329 10.63 -15.32 -11.11
C LEU A 329 11.73 -15.64 -12.14
N GLY A 330 11.35 -16.09 -13.34
CA GLY A 330 12.29 -16.28 -14.45
C GLY A 330 12.99 -14.98 -14.87
N HIS A 331 12.26 -13.85 -14.86
CA HIS A 331 12.83 -12.53 -15.13
C HIS A 331 13.90 -12.15 -14.10
N PHE A 332 13.67 -12.39 -12.80
CA PHE A 332 14.68 -12.12 -11.77
C PHE A 332 15.95 -12.97 -11.94
N VAL A 333 15.81 -14.25 -12.32
CA VAL A 333 16.96 -15.10 -12.65
C VAL A 333 17.74 -14.53 -13.84
N ALA A 334 17.02 -14.08 -14.88
CA ALA A 334 17.65 -13.48 -16.06
C ALA A 334 18.28 -12.10 -15.80
N GLN A 335 17.98 -11.44 -14.68
CA GLN A 335 18.49 -10.12 -14.30
C GLN A 335 19.32 -10.18 -13.02
N GLU A 336 19.92 -11.33 -12.71
CA GLU A 336 20.70 -11.54 -11.49
C GLU A 336 21.83 -10.51 -11.33
N ASP A 337 22.59 -10.23 -12.39
CA ASP A 337 23.68 -9.25 -12.37
C ASP A 337 23.19 -7.83 -12.02
N GLU A 338 22.05 -7.42 -12.59
CA GLU A 338 21.45 -6.13 -12.28
C GLU A 338 20.95 -6.06 -10.84
N LEU A 339 20.39 -7.15 -10.33
CA LEU A 339 19.95 -7.25 -8.95
C LEU A 339 21.13 -7.14 -7.97
N TRP A 340 22.26 -7.79 -8.27
CA TRP A 340 23.49 -7.65 -7.50
C TRP A 340 24.06 -6.23 -7.54
N SER A 341 24.06 -5.60 -8.73
CA SER A 341 24.45 -4.20 -8.85
C SER A 341 23.56 -3.29 -7.99
N LEU A 342 22.24 -3.52 -8.01
CA LEU A 342 21.30 -2.76 -7.18
C LEU A 342 21.54 -2.99 -5.68
N ALA A 343 21.89 -4.21 -5.28
CA ALA A 343 22.20 -4.54 -3.88
C ALA A 343 23.48 -3.84 -3.39
N GLY A 344 24.45 -3.62 -4.28
CA GLY A 344 25.65 -2.83 -3.98
C GLY A 344 25.37 -1.33 -3.75
N GLU A 345 24.27 -0.81 -4.30
CA GLU A 345 23.91 0.61 -4.23
C GLU A 345 22.89 0.90 -3.13
N ARG A 346 21.78 0.13 -3.07
CA ARG A 346 20.66 0.39 -2.15
C ARG A 346 19.84 -0.86 -1.83
N CYS A 347 19.59 -1.06 -0.53
CA CYS A 347 18.83 -2.21 0.00
C CYS A 347 17.44 -1.84 0.56
N GLY A 348 16.89 -0.66 0.21
CA GLY A 348 15.57 -0.25 0.67
C GLY A 348 14.41 -1.09 0.11
N LEU A 349 13.24 -1.01 0.76
CA LEU A 349 12.06 -1.82 0.40
C LEU A 349 11.41 -1.40 -0.93
N LEU A 350 11.22 -0.11 -1.19
CA LEU A 350 10.44 0.34 -2.36
C LEU A 350 11.23 0.29 -3.68
N GLY A 351 12.49 0.73 -3.69
CA GLY A 351 13.27 0.88 -4.92
C GLY A 351 14.65 0.23 -4.87
N GLY A 352 14.96 -0.53 -3.82
CA GLY A 352 16.23 -1.21 -3.63
C GLY A 352 16.11 -2.73 -3.72
N ALA A 353 17.26 -3.40 -3.66
CA ALA A 353 17.34 -4.85 -3.77
C ALA A 353 16.65 -5.58 -2.61
N GLY A 354 16.55 -4.95 -1.43
CA GLY A 354 15.89 -5.55 -0.27
C GLY A 354 14.43 -5.90 -0.53
N GLY A 355 13.66 -5.02 -1.20
CA GLY A 355 12.29 -5.33 -1.60
C GLY A 355 12.17 -6.34 -2.72
N ALA A 356 13.10 -6.31 -3.68
CA ALA A 356 13.14 -7.29 -4.77
C ALA A 356 13.40 -8.71 -4.23
N LEU A 357 14.42 -8.86 -3.39
CA LEU A 357 14.74 -10.12 -2.73
C LEU A 357 13.61 -10.58 -1.80
N ALA A 358 12.99 -9.67 -1.04
CA ALA A 358 11.84 -10.01 -0.20
C ALA A 358 10.66 -10.56 -1.03
N ALA A 359 10.37 -9.97 -2.19
CA ALA A 359 9.33 -10.46 -3.10
C ALA A 359 9.67 -11.85 -3.68
N VAL A 360 10.89 -12.06 -4.13
CA VAL A 360 11.36 -13.37 -4.64
C VAL A 360 11.31 -14.44 -3.55
N LEU A 361 11.83 -14.14 -2.35
CA LEU A 361 11.77 -15.04 -1.20
C LEU A 361 10.32 -15.37 -0.83
N THR A 362 9.44 -14.37 -0.76
CA THR A 362 8.02 -14.57 -0.44
C THR A 362 7.34 -15.46 -1.46
N ALA A 363 7.57 -15.20 -2.75
CA ALA A 363 7.03 -16.00 -3.83
C ALA A 363 7.53 -17.46 -3.78
N THR A 364 8.72 -17.71 -3.24
CA THR A 364 9.34 -19.05 -3.15
C THR A 364 9.15 -19.72 -1.78
N GLY A 365 8.31 -19.17 -0.90
CA GLY A 365 7.92 -19.80 0.37
C GLY A 365 8.50 -19.15 1.63
N GLY A 366 9.16 -18.00 1.51
CA GLY A 366 9.69 -17.19 2.60
C GLY A 366 8.61 -16.45 3.41
N ASN A 367 9.08 -15.67 4.39
CA ASN A 367 8.25 -14.93 5.34
C ASN A 367 7.39 -13.85 4.64
N ARG A 368 6.13 -13.74 5.06
CA ARG A 368 5.11 -12.82 4.50
C ARG A 368 4.77 -11.63 5.40
N GLY A 369 5.34 -11.54 6.60
CA GLY A 369 5.01 -10.52 7.61
C GLY A 369 5.30 -9.08 7.18
N TRP A 370 6.01 -8.86 6.07
CA TRP A 370 6.24 -7.54 5.49
C TRP A 370 5.15 -7.11 4.50
N LEU A 371 4.36 -8.05 3.97
CA LEU A 371 3.35 -7.80 2.94
C LEU A 371 2.29 -6.74 3.33
N PRO A 372 1.88 -6.60 4.61
CA PRO A 372 0.98 -5.52 5.00
C PRO A 372 1.53 -4.12 4.68
N CYS A 373 2.86 -3.92 4.64
CA CYS A 373 3.44 -2.64 4.20
C CYS A 373 3.12 -2.28 2.75
N ALA A 374 2.83 -3.28 1.92
CA ALA A 374 2.42 -3.10 0.54
C ALA A 374 0.89 -3.18 0.37
N GLY A 375 0.12 -3.22 1.46
CA GLY A 375 -1.32 -3.48 1.41
C GLY A 375 -1.66 -4.90 0.92
N LEU A 376 -0.74 -5.85 1.06
CA LEU A 376 -0.86 -7.26 0.62
C LEU A 376 -0.99 -8.21 1.83
N ARG A 377 -1.32 -9.49 1.58
CA ARG A 377 -1.52 -10.53 2.61
C ARG A 377 -0.74 -11.82 2.36
#